data_AF-A0A923W8X9-F1
#
_entry.id   AF-A0A923W8X9-F1
#
_cell.length_a   1.000
_cell.length_b   1.000
_cell.length_c   1.000
_cell.angle_alpha   90.00
_cell.angle_beta   90.00
_cell.angle_gamma   90.00
#
_symmetry.space_group_name_H-M   'P 1'
#
loop_
_entity.id
_entity.type
_entity.pdbx_description
1 polymer ?
#
loop_
_entity_poly.entity_id
_entity_poly.type
_entity_poly.pdbx_seq_one_letter_code
_entity_poly.pdbx_strand_id
1 'polypeptide(L)' 'MIQLFTQETLIRYVYNDLPDRDRRDLETTLRHDAQLAAECAELLHLQATLSGVQLQPSARTTDAILRAAAR' A
#
# COMPACT_ATOMS: atom_id res chain seq x y z
N MET A 1 -20.87 -0.16 17.97
CA MET A 1 -19.57 0.53 18.09
C MET A 1 -19.34 1.29 16.80
N ILE A 2 -19.05 2.58 16.88
CA ILE A 2 -18.58 3.33 15.72
C ILE A 2 -17.10 2.94 15.54
N GLN A 3 -16.79 2.18 14.50
CA GLN A 3 -15.39 1.94 14.14
C GLN A 3 -14.89 3.18 13.41
N LEU A 4 -14.04 3.94 14.09
CA LEU A 4 -13.32 5.06 13.49
C LEU A 4 -12.08 4.50 12.81
N PHE A 5 -12.11 4.38 11.48
CA PHE A 5 -10.90 4.11 10.72
C PHE A 5 -10.06 5.37 10.73
N THR A 6 -8.87 5.29 11.31
CA THR A 6 -7.93 6.40 11.31
C THR A 6 -7.21 6.49 9.98
N GLN A 7 -6.62 7.64 9.69
CA GLN A 7 -5.74 7.81 8.52
C GLN A 7 -4.60 6.78 8.50
N GLU A 8 -4.07 6.40 9.67
CA GLU A 8 -3.09 5.30 9.81
C GLU A 8 -3.63 3.97 9.26
N THR A 9 -4.92 3.68 9.51
CA THR A 9 -5.53 2.42 9.04
C THR A 9 -5.64 2.39 7.53
N LEU A 10 -5.98 3.52 6.89
CA LEU A 10 -5.98 3.65 5.44
C LEU A 10 -4.58 3.47 4.84
N ILE A 11 -3.56 4.06 5.46
CA ILE A 11 -2.17 3.90 5.02
C ILE A 11 -1.74 2.43 5.11
N ARG A 12 -2.01 1.76 6.24
CA ARG A 12 -1.71 0.33 6.41
C ARG A 12 -2.45 -0.53 5.38
N TYR A 13 -3.70 -0.21 5.07
CA TYR A 13 -4.46 -0.88 4.02
C TYR A 13 -3.81 -0.71 2.63
N VAL A 14 -3.43 0.52 2.26
CA VAL A 14 -2.77 0.83 0.97
C VAL A 14 -1.46 0.05 0.79
N TYR A 15 -0.72 -0.19 1.87
CA TYR A 15 0.52 -0.97 1.85
C TYR A 15 0.34 -2.48 2.12
N ASN A 16 -0.89 -2.99 2.12
CA ASN A 16 -1.22 -4.39 2.44
C ASN A 16 -0.71 -4.87 3.81
N ASP A 17 -0.61 -3.96 4.77
CA ASP A 17 -0.10 -4.20 6.14
C ASP A 17 -1.25 -4.22 7.18
N LEU A 18 -2.47 -4.52 6.73
CA LEU A 18 -3.65 -4.57 7.57
C LEU A 18 -4.09 -6.03 7.80
N PRO A 19 -4.40 -6.45 9.05
CA PRO A 19 -4.89 -7.79 9.32
C PRO A 19 -6.18 -8.09 8.53
N ASP A 20 -6.38 -9.35 8.14
CA ASP A 20 -7.51 -9.75 7.29
C ASP A 20 -8.88 -9.38 7.85
N ARG A 21 -9.03 -9.37 9.17
CA ARG A 21 -10.26 -8.94 9.83
C ARG A 21 -10.51 -7.45 9.60
N ASP A 22 -9.55 -6.62 9.96
CA ASP A 22 -9.65 -5.17 9.87
C ASP A 22 -9.76 -4.70 8.42
N ARG A 23 -9.12 -5.42 7.49
CA ARG A 23 -9.28 -5.24 6.05
C ARG A 23 -10.72 -5.44 5.59
N ARG A 24 -11.37 -6.54 5.99
CA ARG A 24 -12.78 -6.81 5.61
C ARG A 24 -13.75 -5.81 6.20
N ASP A 25 -13.50 -5.38 7.44
CA ASP A 25 -14.31 -4.36 8.11
C ASP A 25 -14.17 -3.00 7.39
N LEU A 26 -12.93 -2.64 6.98
CA LEU A 26 -12.67 -1.45 6.17
C LEU A 26 -13.34 -1.52 4.80
N GLU A 27 -13.16 -2.62 4.04
CA GLU A 27 -13.79 -2.82 2.73
C GLU A 27 -15.32 -2.76 2.79
N THR A 28 -15.91 -3.24 3.90
CA THR A 28 -17.35 -3.10 4.13
C THR A 28 -17.74 -1.64 4.35
N THR A 29 -16.94 -0.88 5.09
CA THR A 29 -17.18 0.54 5.32
C THR A 29 -17.02 1.37 4.05
N LEU A 30 -15.97 1.11 3.25
CA LEU A 30 -15.73 1.77 1.96
C LEU A 30 -16.90 1.60 0.97
N ARG A 31 -17.66 0.48 1.05
CA ARG A 31 -18.86 0.27 0.22
C ARG A 31 -20.02 1.17 0.59
N HIS A 32 -20.04 1.70 1.82
CA HIS A 32 -21.16 2.50 2.35
C HIS A 32 -20.79 3.97 2.56
N ASP A 33 -19.49 4.29 2.64
CA ASP A 33 -18.97 5.63 2.81
C ASP A 33 -18.22 6.07 1.55
N ALA A 34 -18.93 6.82 0.69
CA ALA A 34 -18.40 7.31 -0.58
C ALA A 34 -17.26 8.33 -0.40
N GLN A 35 -17.27 9.11 0.68
CA GLN A 35 -16.21 10.08 0.94
C GLN A 35 -14.91 9.35 1.33
N LEU A 36 -15.01 8.41 2.27
CA LEU A 36 -13.89 7.58 2.67
C LEU A 36 -13.33 6.75 1.49
N ALA A 37 -14.21 6.26 0.62
CA ALA A 37 -13.82 5.56 -0.60
C ALA A 37 -13.02 6.45 -1.56
N ALA A 38 -13.42 7.72 -1.74
CA ALA A 38 -12.69 8.67 -2.56
C ALA A 38 -11.30 8.96 -1.99
N GLU A 39 -11.21 9.23 -0.68
CA GLU A 39 -9.93 9.46 0.01
C GLU A 39 -9.00 8.23 -0.11
N CYS A 40 -9.54 7.02 0.05
CA CYS A 40 -8.77 5.78 -0.13
C CYS A 40 -8.29 5.59 -1.58
N ALA A 41 -9.12 5.92 -2.57
CA ALA A 41 -8.76 5.84 -3.98
C ALA A 41 -7.62 6.81 -4.34
N GLU A 42 -7.63 8.03 -3.79
CA GLU A 42 -6.52 8.98 -3.96
C GLU A 42 -5.20 8.44 -3.40
N LEU A 43 -5.24 7.85 -2.19
CA LEU A 43 -4.05 7.25 -1.58
C LEU A 43 -3.50 6.07 -2.38
N LEU A 44 -4.37 5.20 -2.91
CA LEU A 44 -3.96 4.09 -3.79
C LEU A 44 -3.34 4.62 -5.08
N HIS A 45 -3.92 5.67 -5.68
CA HIS A 45 -3.39 6.28 -6.88
C HIS A 45 -2.01 6.92 -6.64
N LEU A 46 -1.85 7.64 -5.53
CA LEU A 46 -0.57 8.22 -5.13
C LEU A 46 0.49 7.13 -4.90
N GLN A 47 0.13 6.05 -4.18
CA GLN A 47 1.04 4.93 -3.95
C GLN A 47 1.49 4.27 -5.25
N ALA A 48 0.56 4.05 -6.19
CA ALA A 48 0.88 3.48 -7.50
C ALA A 48 1.80 4.40 -8.29
N THR A 49 1.56 5.71 -8.25
CA THR A 49 2.39 6.72 -8.91
C THR A 49 3.81 6.73 -8.32
N LEU A 50 3.94 6.75 -7.00
CA LEU A 50 5.25 6.72 -6.32
C LEU A 50 5.99 5.40 -6.56
N SER A 51 5.28 4.28 -6.59
CA SER A 51 5.86 2.97 -6.91
C SER A 51 6.32 2.90 -8.37
N GLY A 52 5.63 3.59 -9.28
CA GLY A 52 6.00 3.72 -10.69
C GLY A 52 7.27 4.54 -10.92
N VAL A 53 7.66 5.40 -9.99
CA VAL A 53 8.95 6.13 -9.99
C VAL A 53 10.12 5.21 -9.58
N GLN A 54 9.91 3.89 -9.63
CA GLN A 54 10.89 2.85 -9.30
C GLN A 54 12.33 3.24 -9.68
N LEU A 55 13.11 3.57 -8.65
CA LEU A 55 14.56 3.72 -8.75
C LEU A 55 15.12 2.33 -9.02
N GLN A 56 15.29 2.00 -10.30
CA GLN A 56 15.95 0.76 -10.68
C GLN A 56 17.35 0.74 -10.06
N PRO A 57 17.79 -0.38 -9.47
CA PRO A 57 19.16 -0.50 -9.02
C PRO A 57 20.09 -0.24 -10.21
N SER A 58 21.18 0.49 -9.98
CA SER A 58 22.18 0.68 -11.03
C SER A 58 22.68 -0.68 -11.52
N ALA A 59 23.09 -0.76 -12.78
CA ALA A 59 23.67 -2.00 -13.34
C ALA A 59 24.79 -2.56 -12.43
N ARG A 60 25.60 -1.68 -11.83
CA ARG A 60 26.64 -2.04 -10.86
C ARG A 60 26.09 -2.75 -9.62
N THR A 61 24.97 -2.29 -9.08
CA THR A 61 24.32 -2.89 -7.91
C THR A 61 23.76 -4.27 -8.25
N THR A 62 23.08 -4.40 -9.38
CA THR A 62 22.56 -5.68 -9.88
C THR A 62 23.68 -6.71 -10.06
N ASP A 63 24.78 -6.29 -10.68
CA ASP A 63 25.97 -7.11 -10.88
C ASP A 63 26.61 -7.60 -9.56
N ALA A 64 26.65 -6.74 -8.54
CA ALA A 64 27.20 -7.10 -7.24
C ALA A 64 26.33 -8.16 -6.54
N ILE A 65 25.01 -8.04 -6.61
CA ILE A 65 24.06 -9.01 -6.03
C ILE A 65 24.19 -10.36 -6.75
N LEU A 66 24.21 -10.37 -8.08
CA LEU A 66 24.32 -11.60 -8.87
C LEU A 66 25.63 -12.34 -8.57
N ARG A 67 26.75 -11.62 -8.41
CA ARG A 67 28.03 -12.23 -8.02
C ARG A 67 28.03 -12.77 -6.59
N ALA A 68 27.34 -12.12 -5.66
CA ALA A 68 27.23 -12.59 -4.29
C ALA A 68 26.35 -13.85 -4.18
N ALA A 69 25.29 -13.96 -4.99
CA ALA A 69 24.38 -15.11 -4.99
C ALA A 69 24.92 -16.36 -5.71
N ALA A 70 25.99 -16.24 -6.50
CA ALA A 70 26.61 -17.34 -7.26
C ALA A 70 27.76 -18.05 -6.50
N ARG A 71 27.91 -17.79 -5.19
CA ARG A 71 28.84 -18.47 -4.29
C ARG A 71 28.09 -19.43 -3.38
#